data_AF-A0A1S4C9J0-F1
#
_entry.id   AF-A0A1S4C9J0-F1
#
_cell.length_a   1.000
_cell.length_b   1.000
_cell.length_c   1.000
_cell.angle_alpha   90.00
_cell.angle_beta   90.00
_cell.angle_gamma   90.00
#
_symmetry.space_group_name_H-M   'P 1'
#
loop_
_entity.id
_entity.type
_entity.pdbx_description
1 polymer ?
#
loop_
_entity_poly.entity_id
_entity_poly.type
_entity_poly.pdbx_seq_one_letter_code
_entity_poly.pdbx_strand_id
1 'polypeptide(L)'
;MGAEVSKQVERRKSIHTQKKILYDLKEKNGCNFPGCDYHVQDRKNWMSALIPEKLHVNKIVWPGTHDSATNNIGIPFISRPFAQCQSLSIYEQLVIGARVLDIR
;
A
#
# COMPACT_ATOMS: atom_id res chain seq x y z
N MET A 1 15.24 15.45 -25.00
CA MET A 1 13.84 14.93 -24.97
C MET A 1 13.73 13.44 -25.29
N GLY A 2 14.49 12.87 -26.25
CA GLY A 2 14.35 11.44 -26.62
C GLY A 2 14.72 10.42 -25.53
N ALA A 3 15.73 10.70 -24.70
CA ALA A 3 16.17 9.78 -23.64
C ALA A 3 15.11 9.56 -22.53
N GLU A 4 14.39 10.62 -22.12
CA GLU A 4 13.35 10.53 -21.10
C GLU A 4 12.09 9.82 -21.62
N VAL A 5 11.74 10.00 -22.90
CA VAL A 5 10.66 9.25 -23.55
C VAL A 5 11.02 7.76 -23.63
N SER A 6 12.28 7.43 -23.96
CA SER A 6 12.75 6.03 -23.98
C SER A 6 12.65 5.38 -22.60
N LYS A 7 13.08 6.07 -21.53
CA LYS A 7 12.95 5.58 -20.14
C LYS A 7 11.51 5.33 -19.75
N GLN A 8 10.58 6.21 -20.14
CA GLN A 8 9.15 6.00 -19.86
C GLN A 8 8.58 4.79 -20.61
N VAL A 9 8.99 4.57 -21.86
CA VAL A 9 8.58 3.39 -22.65
C VAL A 9 9.15 2.10 -22.03
N GLU A 10 10.42 2.10 -21.63
CA GLU A 10 11.05 0.97 -20.94
C GLU A 10 10.38 0.67 -19.60
N ARG A 11 10.02 1.69 -18.82
CA ARG A 11 9.25 1.53 -17.57
C ARG A 11 7.88 0.91 -17.83
N ARG A 12 7.19 1.32 -18.89
CA ARG A 12 5.89 0.70 -19.25
C ARG A 12 6.04 -0.76 -19.64
N LYS A 13 7.07 -1.09 -20.42
CA LYS A 13 7.41 -2.48 -20.78
C LYS A 13 7.73 -3.31 -19.54
N SER A 14 8.54 -2.80 -18.62
CA SER A 14 8.90 -3.51 -17.39
C SER A 14 7.69 -3.74 -16.48
N ILE A 15 6.84 -2.73 -16.30
CA ILE A 15 5.57 -2.87 -15.55
C ILE A 15 4.68 -3.92 -16.19
N HIS A 16 4.54 -3.93 -17.51
CA HIS A 16 3.73 -4.93 -18.22
C HIS A 16 4.28 -6.35 -17.99
N THR A 17 5.60 -6.54 -18.14
CA THR A 17 6.25 -7.83 -17.89
C THR A 17 6.09 -8.28 -16.44
N GLN A 18 6.30 -7.40 -15.47
CA GLN A 18 6.11 -7.71 -14.04
C GLN A 18 4.66 -8.09 -13.73
N LYS A 19 3.68 -7.38 -14.31
CA LYS A 19 2.25 -7.74 -14.15
C LYS A 19 1.96 -9.13 -14.70
N LYS A 20 2.49 -9.47 -15.87
CA LYS A 20 2.35 -10.81 -16.45
C LYS A 20 2.98 -11.87 -15.54
N ILE A 21 4.22 -11.65 -15.08
CA ILE A 21 4.90 -12.56 -14.14
C ILE A 21 4.07 -12.79 -12.88
N LEU A 22 3.51 -11.72 -12.29
CA LEU A 22 2.65 -11.85 -11.11
C LEU A 22 1.36 -12.62 -11.39
N TYR A 23 0.76 -12.42 -12.56
CA TYR A 23 -0.42 -13.17 -12.98
C TYR A 23 -0.10 -14.67 -13.13
N ASP A 24 0.97 -14.99 -13.87
CA ASP A 24 1.41 -16.37 -14.10
C ASP A 24 1.80 -17.06 -12.78
N LEU A 25 2.46 -16.34 -11.87
CA LEU A 25 2.79 -16.83 -10.53
C LEU A 25 1.53 -17.11 -9.70
N LYS A 26 0.54 -16.21 -9.74
CA LYS A 26 -0.73 -16.38 -9.04
C LYS A 26 -1.51 -17.56 -9.60
N GLU A 27 -1.53 -17.76 -10.91
CA GLU A 27 -2.21 -18.90 -11.53
C GLU A 27 -1.52 -20.23 -11.15
N LYS A 28 -0.18 -20.26 -11.22
CA LYS A 28 0.60 -21.47 -10.96
C LYS A 28 0.66 -21.88 -9.48
N ASN A 29 0.87 -20.92 -8.59
CA ASN A 29 1.13 -21.18 -7.17
C ASN A 29 -0.06 -20.82 -6.27
N GLY A 30 -1.09 -20.20 -6.82
CA GLY A 30 -2.17 -19.61 -6.04
C GLY A 30 -1.69 -18.44 -5.18
N CYS A 31 -2.59 -17.98 -4.32
CA CYS A 31 -2.30 -17.04 -3.23
C CYS A 31 -2.85 -17.56 -1.90
N ASN A 32 -3.04 -18.88 -1.81
CA ASN A 32 -3.58 -19.55 -0.65
C ASN A 32 -2.45 -19.87 0.32
N PHE A 33 -2.32 -19.04 1.34
CA PHE A 33 -1.49 -19.31 2.51
C PHE A 33 -2.40 -19.24 3.75
N PRO A 34 -2.06 -19.90 4.88
CA PRO A 34 -2.88 -19.83 6.07
C PRO A 34 -3.18 -18.37 6.48
N GLY A 35 -4.46 -18.01 6.50
CA GLY A 35 -4.93 -16.65 6.82
C GLY A 35 -4.98 -15.67 5.65
N CYS A 36 -4.76 -16.09 4.40
CA CYS A 36 -4.90 -15.21 3.23
C CYS A 36 -6.32 -14.70 2.99
N ASP A 37 -7.31 -15.43 3.50
CA ASP A 37 -8.75 -15.14 3.47
C ASP A 37 -9.22 -14.36 4.71
N TYR A 38 -8.33 -14.17 5.69
CA TYR A 38 -8.66 -13.43 6.90
C TYR A 38 -8.88 -11.96 6.58
N HIS A 39 -10.12 -11.52 6.77
CA HIS A 39 -10.51 -10.14 6.70
C HIS A 39 -11.25 -9.74 7.96
N VAL A 40 -10.73 -8.74 8.66
CA VAL A 40 -11.43 -8.14 9.79
C VAL A 40 -12.72 -7.48 9.28
N GLN A 41 -13.86 -7.84 9.87
CA GLN A 41 -15.18 -7.29 9.50
C GLN A 41 -15.22 -5.78 9.73
N ASP A 42 -14.77 -5.32 10.89
CA ASP A 42 -14.63 -3.90 11.22
C ASP A 42 -13.16 -3.46 11.14
N ARG A 43 -12.76 -3.01 9.95
CA ARG A 43 -11.41 -2.45 9.73
C ARG A 43 -11.17 -1.16 10.49
N LYS A 44 -12.21 -0.39 10.80
CA LYS A 44 -12.07 0.86 11.54
C LYS A 44 -11.73 0.58 12.99
N ASN A 45 -12.29 -0.46 13.59
CA ASN A 45 -12.10 -0.80 15.00
C ASN A 45 -11.36 -2.14 15.21
N TRP A 46 -10.52 -2.57 14.27
CA TRP A 46 -9.87 -3.90 14.32
C TRP A 46 -9.07 -4.16 15.60
N MET A 47 -8.50 -3.11 16.19
CA MET A 47 -7.73 -3.20 17.44
C MET A 47 -8.58 -3.57 18.66
N SER A 48 -9.91 -3.41 18.60
CA SER A 48 -10.83 -3.78 19.70
C SER A 48 -10.89 -5.28 19.97
N ALA A 49 -10.51 -6.10 18.99
CA ALA A 49 -10.41 -7.55 19.13
C ALA A 49 -9.08 -7.99 19.78
N LEU A 50 -8.13 -7.07 19.99
CA LEU A 50 -6.86 -7.36 20.65
C LEU A 50 -7.07 -7.40 22.16
N ILE A 51 -6.33 -8.27 22.85
CA ILE A 51 -6.32 -8.37 24.32
C ILE A 51 -5.03 -7.67 24.82
N PRO A 52 -5.10 -6.38 25.23
CA PRO A 52 -3.91 -5.58 25.52
C PRO A 52 -3.06 -6.17 26.65
N GLU A 53 -3.66 -6.90 27.57
CA GLU A 53 -2.99 -7.50 28.73
C GLU A 53 -2.12 -8.70 28.33
N LYS A 54 -2.37 -9.31 27.17
CA LYS A 54 -1.67 -10.51 26.70
C LYS A 54 -0.80 -10.26 25.47
N LEU A 55 -0.98 -9.12 24.80
CA LEU A 55 -0.36 -8.84 23.51
C LEU A 55 0.59 -7.65 23.58
N HIS A 56 1.87 -7.91 23.38
CA HIS A 56 2.86 -6.85 23.25
C HIS A 56 2.71 -6.13 21.91
N VAL A 57 2.83 -4.79 21.94
CA VAL A 57 2.71 -3.91 20.75
C VAL A 57 3.61 -4.36 19.59
N ASN A 58 4.83 -4.81 19.87
CA ASN A 58 5.78 -5.25 18.86
C ASN A 58 5.47 -6.63 18.25
N LYS A 59 4.45 -7.35 18.74
CA LYS A 59 3.97 -8.63 18.19
C LYS A 59 2.76 -8.46 17.28
N ILE A 60 2.25 -7.24 17.13
CA ILE A 60 1.13 -6.91 16.25
C ILE A 60 1.67 -6.66 14.85
N VAL A 61 0.99 -7.21 13.84
CA VAL A 61 1.23 -6.84 12.43
C VAL A 61 0.51 -5.52 12.19
N TRP A 62 1.28 -4.44 12.04
CA TRP A 62 0.75 -3.09 11.91
C TRP A 62 0.57 -2.68 10.44
N PRO A 63 -0.67 -2.37 10.00
CA PRO A 63 -0.86 -1.71 8.72
C PRO A 63 -0.37 -0.26 8.82
N GLY A 64 0.55 0.12 7.93
CA GLY A 64 1.15 1.45 7.91
C GLY A 64 1.18 2.08 6.53
N THR A 65 1.29 3.41 6.48
CA THR A 65 1.41 4.18 5.24
C THR A 65 2.68 5.02 5.23
N HIS A 66 3.40 5.00 4.11
CA HIS A 66 4.61 5.78 3.87
C HIS A 66 4.24 7.19 3.40
N ASP A 67 4.91 8.22 3.93
CA ASP A 67 4.61 9.64 3.72
C ASP A 67 3.09 9.92 3.70
N SER A 68 2.45 9.70 4.85
CA SER A 68 0.99 9.55 4.97
C SER A 68 0.20 10.78 4.53
N ALA A 69 0.76 11.99 4.64
CA ALA A 69 0.09 13.26 4.38
C ALA A 69 0.22 13.75 2.91
N THR A 70 0.50 12.85 1.97
CA THR A 70 0.84 13.22 0.58
C THR A 70 -0.34 13.23 -0.40
N ASN A 71 -1.58 13.04 0.06
CA ASN A 71 -2.76 12.89 -0.81
C ASN A 71 -3.09 14.11 -1.68
N ASN A 72 -2.69 15.30 -1.24
CA ASN A 72 -2.95 16.54 -1.95
C ASN A 72 -1.68 17.31 -2.36
N ILE A 73 -0.49 16.72 -2.20
CA ILE A 73 0.75 17.43 -2.48
C ILE A 73 1.14 17.39 -3.96
N GLY A 74 2.02 18.31 -4.35
CA GLY A 74 2.55 18.43 -5.69
C GLY A 74 1.56 19.00 -6.72
N ILE A 75 2.11 19.42 -7.85
CA ILE A 75 1.35 19.91 -9.01
C ILE A 75 1.01 18.69 -9.89
N PRO A 76 -0.27 18.52 -10.31
CA PRO A 76 -0.66 17.46 -11.23
C PRO A 76 0.27 17.38 -12.44
N PHE A 77 0.68 16.17 -12.80
CA PHE A 77 1.57 15.86 -13.93
C PHE A 77 3.01 16.42 -13.87
N ILE A 78 3.35 17.28 -12.90
CA ILE A 78 4.71 17.84 -12.74
C ILE A 78 5.41 17.17 -11.57
N SER A 79 5.05 17.53 -10.34
CA SER A 79 5.71 17.02 -9.13
C SER A 79 4.90 15.93 -8.43
N ARG A 80 3.56 15.92 -8.58
CA ARG A 80 2.68 14.92 -7.94
C ARG A 80 3.07 13.46 -8.26
N PRO A 81 3.44 13.08 -9.51
CA PRO A 81 3.85 11.70 -9.81
C PRO A 81 5.10 11.21 -9.06
N PHE A 82 5.89 12.13 -8.49
CA PHE A 82 7.13 11.83 -7.78
C PHE A 82 7.05 12.08 -6.28
N ALA A 83 6.07 12.88 -5.84
CA ALA A 83 5.90 13.27 -4.44
C ALA A 83 4.72 12.57 -3.74
N GLN A 84 3.69 12.15 -4.49
CA GLN A 84 2.51 11.53 -3.90
C GLN A 84 2.75 10.05 -3.59
N CYS A 85 2.73 9.70 -2.30
CA CYS A 85 2.78 8.32 -1.83
C CYS A 85 1.40 7.76 -1.49
N GLN A 86 0.46 8.60 -1.06
CA GLN A 86 -0.90 8.20 -0.68
C GLN A 86 -1.95 8.92 -1.53
N SER A 87 -3.07 8.26 -1.82
CA SER A 87 -4.24 8.88 -2.47
C SER A 87 -5.36 9.24 -1.50
N LEU A 88 -5.39 8.61 -0.32
CA LEU A 88 -6.38 8.81 0.73
C LEU A 88 -5.93 9.85 1.76
N SER A 89 -6.87 10.60 2.32
CA SER A 89 -6.59 11.45 3.50
C SER A 89 -6.18 10.61 4.71
N ILE A 90 -5.53 11.24 5.70
CA ILE A 90 -5.17 10.56 6.96
C ILE A 90 -6.39 9.91 7.62
N TYR A 91 -7.53 10.60 7.63
CA TYR A 91 -8.76 10.06 8.19
C TYR A 91 -9.20 8.77 7.47
N GLU A 92 -9.24 8.80 6.14
CA GLU A 92 -9.61 7.62 5.34
C GLU A 92 -8.62 6.46 5.55
N GLN A 93 -7.31 6.75 5.65
CA GLN A 93 -6.29 5.75 5.99
C GLN A 93 -6.59 5.07 7.35
N LEU A 94 -6.97 5.84 8.37
CA LEU A 94 -7.35 5.29 9.68
C LEU A 94 -8.63 4.46 9.61
N VAL A 95 -9.63 4.88 8.82
CA VAL A 95 -10.90 4.16 8.62
C VAL A 95 -10.68 2.80 7.96
N ILE A 96 -9.75 2.70 7.01
CA ILE A 96 -9.42 1.41 6.36
C ILE A 96 -8.48 0.52 7.19
N GLY A 97 -8.06 0.98 8.37
CA GLY A 97 -7.33 0.18 9.36
C GLY A 97 -5.86 0.54 9.55
N ALA A 98 -5.32 1.54 8.85
CA ALA A 98 -3.94 1.99 9.08
C ALA A 98 -3.76 2.50 10.52
N ARG A 99 -2.63 2.19 11.15
CA ARG A 99 -2.30 2.58 12.53
C ARG A 99 -0.86 3.05 12.72
N VAL A 100 -0.02 2.88 11.70
CA VAL A 100 1.32 3.46 11.65
C VAL A 100 1.34 4.49 10.53
N LEU A 101 1.68 5.73 10.87
CA LEU A 101 1.73 6.85 9.92
C LEU A 101 3.15 7.40 9.90
N ASP A 102 3.72 7.54 8.70
CA ASP A 102 4.98 8.25 8.50
C ASP A 102 4.68 9.71 8.13
N ILE A 103 4.96 10.62 9.06
CA ILE A 103 4.67 12.06 8.92
C ILE A 103 6.00 12.79 8.71
N ARG A 104 6.10 13.53 7.60
CA ARG A 104 7.26 14.31 7.17
C ARG A 104 6.84 15.68 6.67
#